data_AF-A0A9D2UWU9-F1
#
_entry.id   AF-A0A9D2UWU9-F1
#
_cell.length_a   1.000
_cell.length_b   1.000
_cell.length_c   1.000
_cell.angle_alpha   90.00
_cell.angle_beta   90.00
_cell.angle_gamma   90.00
#
_symmetry.space_group_name_H-M   'P 1'
#
loop_
_entity.id
_entity.type
_entity.pdbx_description
1 polymer ?
#
loop_
_entity_poly.entity_id
_entity_poly.type
_entity_poly.pdbx_seq_one_letter_code
_entity_poly.pdbx_strand_id
1 'polypeptide(L)' 'MKKAEFIVPVVTVFDERGEIDLDANVRVWEELIERGVDGILLSGSNGEFFTLSGEERARLTEAAAA' A
#
# COMPACT_ATOMS: atom_id res chain seq x y z
N MET A 1 22.07 8.02 0.27
CA MET A 1 20.71 7.77 -0.28
C MET A 1 20.32 8.99 -1.12
N LYS A 2 19.66 8.78 -2.27
CA LYS A 2 19.08 9.89 -3.05
C LYS A 2 17.87 10.45 -2.29
N LYS A 3 17.61 11.75 -2.39
CA LYS A 3 16.41 12.39 -1.83
C LYS A 3 15.17 11.93 -2.61
N ALA A 4 14.11 11.50 -1.91
CA ALA A 4 12.81 11.21 -2.51
C ALA A 4 12.07 12.52 -2.84
N GLU A 5 11.49 12.60 -4.03
CA GLU A 5 10.69 13.74 -4.50
C GLU A 5 9.20 13.38 -4.55
N PHE A 6 8.85 12.13 -4.89
CA PHE A 6 7.47 11.64 -4.97
C PHE A 6 7.26 10.40 -4.09
N ILE A 7 6.53 10.58 -2.99
CA ILE A 7 6.04 9.48 -2.15
C ILE A 7 4.51 9.47 -2.26
N VAL A 8 3.95 8.35 -2.73
CA VAL A 8 2.50 8.23 -2.94
C VAL A 8 1.82 7.61 -1.72
N PRO A 9 0.88 8.30 -1.05
CA PRO A 9 0.00 7.67 -0.06
C PRO A 9 -1.01 6.77 -0.76
N VAL A 10 -0.72 5.48 -0.80
CA VAL A 10 -1.52 4.49 -1.54
C VAL A 10 -2.83 4.19 -0.83
N VAL A 11 -3.84 3.82 -1.62
CA VAL A 11 -5.08 3.24 -1.12
C VAL A 11 -4.86 1.80 -0.66
N THR A 12 -5.73 1.30 0.21
CA THR A 12 -5.82 -0.14 0.50
C THR A 12 -6.96 -0.71 -0.34
N VAL A 13 -6.65 -1.70 -1.16
CA VAL A 13 -7.67 -2.39 -1.96
C VAL A 13 -8.34 -3.46 -1.11
N PHE A 14 -9.67 -3.47 -1.14
CA PHE A 14 -10.52 -4.45 -0.47
C PHE A 14 -11.34 -5.23 -1.52
N ASP A 15 -11.70 -6.46 -1.19
CA ASP A 15 -12.63 -7.26 -1.98
C ASP A 15 -14.10 -6.86 -1.71
N GLU A 16 -15.05 -7.52 -2.40
CA GLU A 16 -16.48 -7.26 -2.24
C GLU A 16 -17.03 -7.57 -0.84
N ARG A 17 -16.26 -8.30 -0.01
CA ARG A 17 -16.60 -8.63 1.38
C ARG A 17 -16.00 -7.64 2.37
N GLY A 18 -15.19 -6.69 1.90
CA GLY A 18 -14.46 -5.72 2.73
C GLY A 18 -13.17 -6.27 3.32
N GLU A 19 -12.69 -7.42 2.87
CA GLU A 19 -11.43 -8.02 3.30
C GLU A 19 -10.28 -7.51 2.42
N ILE A 20 -9.05 -7.48 2.95
CA ILE A 20 -7.89 -7.03 2.18
C ILE A 20 -7.64 -7.96 0.97
N ASP A 21 -7.63 -7.37 -0.23
CA ASP A 21 -7.18 -8.02 -1.46
C ASP A 21 -5.69 -7.75 -1.67
N LEU A 22 -4.82 -8.63 -1.15
CA LEU A 22 -3.37 -8.46 -1.22
C LEU A 22 -2.86 -8.42 -2.66
N ASP A 23 -3.37 -9.27 -3.55
CA ASP A 23 -2.91 -9.32 -4.93
C ASP A 23 -3.25 -8.02 -5.68
N ALA A 24 -4.42 -7.44 -5.42
CA ALA A 24 -4.79 -6.15 -5.99
C ALA A 24 -3.96 -5.00 -5.43
N ASN A 25 -3.65 -5.00 -4.14
CA ASN A 25 -2.75 -4.02 -3.54
C ASN A 25 -1.36 -4.08 -4.20
N VAL A 26 -0.76 -5.28 -4.34
CA VAL A 26 0.54 -5.45 -5.01
C VAL A 26 0.49 -4.94 -6.45
N ARG A 27 -0.57 -5.24 -7.22
CA ARG A 27 -0.73 -4.71 -8.59
C ARG A 27 -0.72 -3.17 -8.63
N VAL A 28 -1.39 -2.52 -7.68
CA VAL A 28 -1.39 -1.04 -7.60
C VAL A 28 0.00 -0.51 -7.27
N TRP A 29 0.72 -1.15 -6.35
CA TRP A 29 2.06 -0.71 -5.95
C TRP A 29 3.06 -0.86 -7.09
N GLU A 30 3.08 -2.01 -7.76
CA GLU A 30 3.94 -2.28 -8.92
C GLU A 30 3.70 -1.26 -10.04
N GLU A 31 2.43 -0.97 -10.37
CA GLU A 31 2.09 0.04 -11.38
C GLU A 31 2.60 1.45 -11.01
N LEU A 32 2.54 1.83 -9.73
CA LEU A 32 3.07 3.11 -9.26
C LEU A 32 4.61 3.15 -9.33
N ILE A 33 5.25 2.06 -8.94
CA ILE A 33 6.71 1.89 -9.01
C ILE A 33 7.19 1.97 -10.46
N GLU A 34 6.52 1.26 -11.38
CA GLU A 34 6.81 1.30 -12.82
C GLU A 34 6.65 2.72 -13.40
N ARG A 35 5.72 3.51 -12.86
CA ARG A 35 5.52 4.93 -13.22
C ARG A 35 6.55 5.88 -12.62
N GLY A 36 7.48 5.38 -11.81
CA GLY A 36 8.66 6.11 -11.36
C GLY A 36 8.49 6.92 -10.07
N VAL A 37 7.58 6.52 -9.18
CA VAL A 37 7.52 7.10 -7.82
C VAL A 37 8.77 6.73 -7.03
N ASP A 38 9.25 7.60 -6.15
CA ASP A 38 10.43 7.31 -5.30
C ASP A 38 10.07 6.41 -4.11
N GLY A 39 8.79 6.27 -3.79
CA GLY A 39 8.29 5.36 -2.77
C GLY A 39 6.78 5.40 -2.58
N ILE A 40 6.29 4.48 -1.77
CA ILE A 40 4.89 4.39 -1.35
C ILE A 40 4.78 4.54 0.16
N LEU A 41 3.69 5.18 0.62
CA LEU A 41 3.32 5.24 2.02
C LEU A 41 2.11 4.34 2.26
N LEU A 42 2.35 3.20 2.89
CA LEU A 42 1.31 2.28 3.36
C LEU A 42 0.66 2.78 4.65
N SER A 43 -0.58 2.36 4.90
CA SER A 43 -1.29 2.64 6.16
C SER A 43 -1.32 4.14 6.52
N GLY A 44 -1.39 5.02 5.51
CA GLY A 44 -1.74 6.42 5.70
C GLY A 44 -3.26 6.61 5.79
N SER A 45 -3.72 7.86 5.92
CA SER A 45 -5.16 8.17 5.88
C SER A 45 -5.84 7.70 4.59
N ASN A 46 -5.14 7.78 3.45
CA ASN A 46 -5.65 7.29 2.15
C ASN A 46 -5.71 5.76 2.08
N GLY A 47 -4.90 5.05 2.88
CA GLY A 47 -4.96 3.60 3.05
C GLY A 47 -5.89 3.19 4.19
N GLU A 48 -6.73 4.11 4.67
CA GLU A 48 -7.78 3.84 5.67
C GLU A 48 -7.26 3.18 6.96
N PHE A 49 -6.05 3.53 7.40
CA PHE A 49 -5.35 2.81 8.50
C PHE A 49 -6.13 2.64 9.81
N PHE A 50 -7.11 3.52 10.07
CA PHE A 50 -7.96 3.52 11.25
C PHE A 50 -9.07 2.46 11.20
N THR A 51 -9.39 1.92 10.03
CA THR A 51 -10.30 0.78 9.86
C THR A 51 -9.58 -0.56 9.93
N LEU A 52 -8.26 -0.55 9.73
CA LEU A 52 -7.42 -1.75 9.72
C LEU A 52 -6.93 -2.14 11.13
N SER A 53 -6.98 -3.43 11.42
CA SER A 53 -6.32 -4.04 12.57
C SER A 53 -4.79 -3.98 12.45
N GLY A 54 -4.09 -4.25 13.55
CA GLY A 54 -2.62 -4.34 13.53
C GLY A 54 -2.10 -5.46 12.64
N GLU A 55 -2.82 -6.59 12.59
CA GLU A 55 -2.47 -7.75 11.77
C GLU A 55 -2.63 -7.46 10.27
N GLU A 56 -3.72 -6.81 9.89
CA GLU A 56 -3.96 -6.37 8.51
C GLU A 56 -2.88 -5.40 8.01
N ARG A 57 -2.48 -4.43 8.83
CA ARG A 57 -1.37 -3.51 8.49
C ARG A 57 -0.04 -4.24 8.38
N ALA A 58 0.20 -5.25 9.22
CA ALA A 58 1.40 -6.08 9.14
C ALA A 58 1.44 -6.87 7.82
N ARG A 59 0.32 -7.53 7.44
CA ARG A 59 0.20 -8.25 6.17
C ARG A 59 0.47 -7.38 4.95
N LEU A 60 -0.06 -6.14 4.92
CA LEU A 60 0.24 -5.19 3.85
C LEU A 60 1.73 -4.81 3.80
N THR A 61 2.33 -4.58 4.97
CA THR A 61 3.75 -4.21 5.06
C THR A 61 4.67 -5.36 4.63
N GLU A 62 4.35 -6.58 5.03
CA GLU A 62 5.07 -7.79 4.62
C GLU A 62 4.97 -8.00 3.10
N ALA A 63 3.77 -7.84 2.53
CA ALA A 63 3.56 -7.97 1.09
C ALA A 63 4.34 -6.93 0.27
N ALA A 64 4.48 -5.70 0.76
CA ALA A 64 5.21 -4.65 0.06
C ALA A 64 6.74 -4.75 0.19
N ALA A 65 7.22 -5.57 1.14
CA ALA A 65 8.64 -5.78 1.38
C ALA A 65 9.19 -7.07 0.73
N ALA A 66 8.30 -7.88 0.13
CA ALA A 66 8.62 -9.13 -0.57
C ALA A 66 9.14 -8.86 -1.99
#